data_AF-A0A6N9AW02-F1
#
_entry.id   AF-A0A6N9AW02-F1
#
_cell.length_a   1.000
_cell.length_b   1.000
_cell.length_c   1.000
_cell.angle_alpha   90.00
_cell.angle_beta   90.00
_cell.angle_gamma   90.00
#
_symmetry.space_group_name_H-M   'P 1'
#
loop_
_entity.id
_entity.type
_entity.pdbx_description
1 polymer ?
#
loop_
_entity_poly.entity_id
_entity_poly.type
_entity_poly.pdbx_seq_one_letter_code
_entity_poly.pdbx_strand_id
1 'polypeptide(L)'
;MNKKTDLRLLHPAHILSLILTFALFWIAIPTLEAQSSPRFKDWPDTDFENSVIDLSEIRSGGPPKDGIPSIDHPEFVSVESAIKWLNLREPVIVLDILGEAKAYPLQILIWHEIVNDMLNDRFVAVTFCPLCNASIVFDRNLDGEILDFGTTGNLRKSDLVMYDRQTESWWQQLTGSGIVGHYAGVDLDLLPSQITSFEQFALAYPEGQVLSRDTGFRRNYGDNPYRGYDDINNVPFLLSDPADPRLPAMERVVNISVNGKHRVYPFSVFDEEPVINDKFNGVSIVIFSMDDAASALDERSIADSRIIPSATVFRRQLDDLLLDFEKRDDGNFYDVQTGSQWNLFGQAVAGPLHGKELVDVTNGVHFAFAWLAFHPESEIYSSL
;
A
#
# COMPACT_ATOMS: atom_id res chain seq x y z
N MET A 1 -53.75 -36.30 72.80
CA MET A 1 -54.44 -37.60 72.94
C MET A 1 -54.18 -38.38 71.66
N ASN A 2 -53.30 -39.40 71.71
CA ASN A 2 -53.67 -40.82 71.76
C ASN A 2 -54.54 -41.22 70.54
N LYS A 3 -54.25 -42.24 69.72
CA LYS A 3 -53.44 -43.46 69.90
C LYS A 3 -53.46 -44.19 68.55
N LYS A 4 -52.38 -44.96 68.29
CA LYS A 4 -52.34 -46.32 67.71
C LYS A 4 -52.99 -46.55 66.33
N THR A 5 -52.21 -46.82 65.29
CA THR A 5 -51.65 -48.15 64.95
C THR A 5 -52.74 -49.21 64.78
N ASP A 6 -53.03 -49.57 63.53
CA ASP A 6 -53.46 -50.94 63.24
C ASP A 6 -52.88 -51.39 61.90
N LEU A 7 -52.08 -52.45 61.98
CA LEU A 7 -51.43 -53.15 60.88
C LEU A 7 -52.19 -54.48 60.73
N ARG A 8 -52.86 -54.72 59.61
CA ARG A 8 -53.27 -56.07 59.22
C ARG A 8 -53.04 -56.32 57.74
N LEU A 9 -52.24 -57.36 57.52
CA LEU A 9 -51.84 -58.00 56.28
C LEU A 9 -53.03 -58.57 55.50
N LEU A 10 -52.90 -58.66 54.17
CA LEU A 10 -53.10 -59.88 53.37
C LEU A 10 -52.71 -59.65 51.87
N HIS A 11 -51.76 -60.48 51.42
CA HIS A 11 -51.28 -60.90 50.07
C HIS A 11 -52.26 -60.90 48.86
N PRO A 12 -51.78 -61.19 47.61
CA PRO A 12 -50.71 -60.59 46.81
C PRO A 12 -51.21 -60.33 45.36
N ALA A 13 -50.28 -60.05 44.43
CA ALA A 13 -50.46 -59.89 42.98
C ALA A 13 -50.96 -58.50 42.54
N HIS A 14 -50.04 -57.70 42.00
CA HIS A 14 -50.03 -57.37 40.57
C HIS A 14 -48.66 -56.80 40.24
N ILE A 15 -47.98 -57.48 39.32
CA ILE A 15 -46.77 -57.04 38.63
C ILE A 15 -47.17 -55.86 37.76
N LEU A 16 -46.55 -54.69 37.98
CA LEU A 16 -46.46 -53.67 36.94
C LEU A 16 -45.12 -52.94 37.06
N SER A 17 -44.29 -53.18 36.05
CA SER A 17 -42.99 -52.54 35.82
C SER A 17 -43.10 -51.01 35.84
N LEU A 18 -42.23 -50.36 36.62
CA LEU A 18 -41.92 -48.94 36.42
C LEU A 18 -40.42 -48.85 36.09
N ILE A 19 -40.13 -48.86 34.79
CA ILE A 19 -38.82 -48.53 34.24
C ILE A 19 -38.64 -47.01 34.37
N LEU A 20 -37.63 -46.58 35.13
CA LEU A 20 -37.11 -45.22 35.08
C LEU A 20 -36.51 -44.98 33.69
N THR A 21 -37.19 -44.22 32.84
CA THR A 21 -36.57 -43.60 31.65
C THR A 21 -36.19 -42.16 32.00
N PHE A 22 -34.94 -41.97 32.43
CA PHE A 22 -34.27 -40.67 32.34
C PHE A 22 -33.91 -40.45 30.88
N ALA A 23 -34.73 -39.68 30.16
CA ALA A 23 -34.37 -39.18 28.83
C ALA A 23 -33.37 -38.02 29.01
N LEU A 24 -32.08 -38.34 28.90
CA LEU A 24 -31.02 -37.36 28.66
C LEU A 24 -31.26 -36.76 27.28
N PHE A 25 -31.87 -35.57 27.23
CA PHE A 25 -31.82 -34.72 26.04
C PHE A 25 -30.38 -34.19 25.91
N TRP A 26 -29.57 -34.88 25.12
CA TRP A 26 -28.42 -34.24 24.47
C TRP A 26 -28.99 -33.29 23.43
N ILE A 27 -29.08 -32.01 23.79
CA ILE A 27 -29.21 -30.95 22.79
C ILE A 27 -27.83 -30.89 22.13
N ALA A 28 -27.72 -31.51 20.96
CA ALA A 28 -26.61 -31.24 20.06
C ALA A 28 -26.69 -29.75 19.72
N ILE A 29 -25.80 -28.95 20.31
CA ILE A 29 -25.51 -27.62 19.80
C ILE A 29 -24.91 -27.89 18.42
N PRO A 30 -25.53 -27.47 17.31
CA PRO A 30 -24.89 -27.58 16.02
C PRO A 30 -23.60 -26.75 16.11
N THR A 31 -22.46 -27.41 16.03
CA THR A 31 -21.22 -26.74 15.67
C THR A 31 -21.48 -26.10 14.32
N LEU A 32 -21.48 -24.77 14.28
CA LEU A 32 -21.48 -24.03 13.04
C LEU A 32 -20.16 -24.41 12.37
N GLU A 33 -20.18 -25.40 11.47
CA GLU A 33 -19.07 -25.60 10.55
C GLU A 33 -18.98 -24.30 9.75
N ALA A 34 -17.91 -23.54 9.96
CA ALA A 34 -17.58 -22.39 9.12
C ALA A 34 -17.66 -22.85 7.67
N GLN A 35 -18.62 -22.30 6.94
CA GLN A 35 -18.97 -22.78 5.62
C GLN A 35 -17.88 -22.27 4.68
N SER A 36 -16.79 -23.05 4.52
CA SER A 36 -15.69 -22.68 3.63
C SER A 36 -16.23 -22.35 2.25
N SER A 37 -16.06 -21.10 1.83
CA SER A 37 -16.41 -20.67 0.48
C SER A 37 -15.64 -21.55 -0.51
N PRO A 38 -16.30 -22.30 -1.42
CA PRO A 38 -15.61 -23.18 -2.36
C PRO A 38 -14.58 -22.46 -3.24
N ARG A 39 -14.67 -21.13 -3.30
CA ARG A 39 -13.83 -20.22 -4.07
C ARG A 39 -12.46 -19.95 -3.41
N PHE A 40 -12.36 -20.01 -2.09
CA PHE A 40 -11.16 -19.58 -1.34
C PHE A 40 -10.62 -20.69 -0.43
N LYS A 41 -10.55 -21.91 -0.95
CA LYS A 41 -10.13 -23.09 -0.19
C LYS A 41 -8.69 -23.04 0.33
N ASP A 42 -7.85 -22.19 -0.27
CA ASP A 42 -6.44 -22.00 0.14
C ASP A 42 -6.29 -21.09 1.38
N TRP A 43 -7.41 -20.67 1.98
CA TRP A 43 -7.52 -19.71 3.08
C TRP A 43 -8.35 -20.30 4.22
N PRO A 44 -7.83 -21.31 4.93
CA PRO A 44 -8.59 -22.03 5.95
C PRO A 44 -8.86 -21.22 7.22
N ASP A 45 -8.06 -20.19 7.49
CA ASP A 45 -8.15 -19.41 8.73
C ASP A 45 -8.83 -18.04 8.51
N THR A 46 -9.04 -17.63 7.25
CA THR A 46 -9.78 -16.41 6.90
C THR A 46 -11.29 -16.56 7.17
N ASP A 47 -11.83 -15.67 8.01
CA ASP A 47 -13.29 -15.52 8.19
C ASP A 47 -13.90 -14.69 7.04
N PHE A 48 -14.40 -15.38 6.01
CA PHE A 48 -15.05 -14.75 4.86
C PHE A 48 -16.47 -14.20 5.14
N GLU A 49 -17.08 -14.55 6.27
CA GLU A 49 -18.35 -13.94 6.68
C GLU A 49 -18.12 -12.53 7.24
N ASN A 50 -16.92 -12.25 7.78
CA ASN A 50 -16.49 -10.91 8.14
C ASN A 50 -15.82 -10.21 6.95
N SER A 51 -16.64 -9.59 6.09
CA SER A 51 -16.17 -8.83 4.92
C SER A 51 -16.85 -7.46 4.86
N VAL A 52 -16.07 -6.42 4.53
CA VAL A 52 -16.58 -5.05 4.31
C VAL A 52 -16.76 -4.72 2.82
N ILE A 53 -16.52 -5.70 1.95
CA ILE A 53 -16.69 -5.60 0.49
C ILE A 53 -17.58 -6.74 -0.03
N ASP A 54 -18.04 -6.63 -1.29
CA ASP A 54 -18.59 -7.78 -2.00
C ASP A 54 -17.45 -8.67 -2.49
N LEU A 55 -17.37 -9.92 -1.99
CA LEU A 55 -16.37 -10.90 -2.40
C LEU A 55 -16.44 -11.24 -3.91
N SER A 56 -17.53 -10.89 -4.60
CA SER A 56 -17.62 -10.99 -6.06
C SER A 56 -16.60 -10.10 -6.77
N GLU A 57 -16.18 -8.99 -6.15
CA GLU A 57 -15.19 -8.03 -6.67
C GLU A 57 -13.77 -8.61 -6.72
N ILE A 58 -13.46 -9.62 -5.89
CA ILE A 58 -12.13 -10.23 -5.82
C ILE A 58 -11.89 -11.14 -7.02
N ARG A 59 -10.78 -11.00 -7.73
CA ARG A 59 -10.43 -11.85 -8.87
C ARG A 59 -9.04 -12.43 -8.69
N SER A 60 -8.81 -13.66 -9.16
CA SER A 60 -7.45 -14.19 -9.22
C SER A 60 -6.65 -13.44 -10.28
N GLY A 61 -5.46 -12.97 -9.91
CA GLY A 61 -4.47 -12.43 -10.83
C GLY A 61 -3.67 -13.53 -11.56
N GLY A 62 -3.85 -14.81 -11.17
CA GLY A 62 -3.15 -15.96 -11.72
C GLY A 62 -2.20 -16.65 -10.74
N PRO A 63 -1.32 -15.91 -10.02
CA PRO A 63 -0.50 -16.50 -8.98
C PRO A 63 -1.34 -17.09 -7.83
N PRO A 64 -0.92 -18.20 -7.20
CA PRO A 64 -1.49 -18.65 -5.94
C PRO A 64 -1.05 -17.75 -4.78
N LYS A 65 -1.54 -18.04 -3.56
CA LYS A 65 -1.02 -17.47 -2.31
C LYS A 65 0.52 -17.58 -2.28
N ASP A 66 1.19 -16.46 -2.03
CA ASP A 66 2.65 -16.29 -2.07
C ASP A 66 3.33 -16.69 -3.40
N GLY A 67 2.58 -16.77 -4.50
CA GLY A 67 3.13 -17.03 -5.84
C GLY A 67 4.06 -15.90 -6.32
N ILE A 68 3.87 -14.70 -5.77
CA ILE A 68 4.79 -13.57 -5.81
C ILE A 68 5.34 -13.42 -4.38
N PRO A 69 6.52 -13.96 -4.07
CA PRO A 69 6.98 -14.08 -2.70
C PRO A 69 7.38 -12.71 -2.13
N SER A 70 6.92 -12.37 -0.93
CA SER A 70 7.42 -11.20 -0.19
C SER A 70 8.89 -11.39 0.21
N ILE A 71 9.56 -10.28 0.52
CA ILE A 71 10.89 -10.29 1.15
C ILE A 71 10.71 -10.01 2.63
N ASP A 72 10.94 -11.02 3.47
CA ASP A 72 10.71 -10.92 4.93
C ASP A 72 12.00 -10.71 5.74
N HIS A 73 13.15 -10.90 5.09
CA HIS A 73 14.49 -10.69 5.65
C HIS A 73 15.33 -9.86 4.66
N PRO A 74 14.98 -8.59 4.44
CA PRO A 74 15.68 -7.76 3.47
C PRO A 74 17.13 -7.51 3.89
N GLU A 75 18.05 -7.68 2.95
CA GLU A 75 19.44 -7.26 3.10
C GLU A 75 19.67 -5.96 2.33
N PHE A 76 20.52 -5.09 2.87
CA PHE A 76 20.81 -3.80 2.28
C PHE A 76 22.31 -3.62 2.00
N VAL A 77 22.60 -2.84 0.96
CA VAL A 77 23.96 -2.44 0.56
C VAL A 77 24.08 -0.92 0.53
N SER A 78 25.31 -0.40 0.54
CA SER A 78 25.54 1.04 0.38
C SER A 78 25.22 1.53 -1.03
N VAL A 79 24.96 2.83 -1.18
CA VAL A 79 24.84 3.51 -2.48
C VAL A 79 26.02 3.19 -3.41
N GLU A 80 27.25 3.23 -2.90
CA GLU A 80 28.47 2.89 -3.67
C GLU A 80 28.48 1.44 -4.20
N SER A 81 27.83 0.53 -3.48
CA SER A 81 27.72 -0.86 -3.92
C SER A 81 26.59 -1.03 -4.92
N ALA A 82 25.47 -0.33 -4.72
CA ALA A 82 24.29 -0.36 -5.59
C ALA A 82 24.56 0.22 -6.98
N ILE A 83 25.35 1.30 -7.09
CA ILE A 83 25.67 1.95 -8.39
C ILE A 83 26.35 1.03 -9.40
N LYS A 84 26.90 -0.12 -8.95
CA LYS A 84 27.53 -1.12 -9.82
C LYS A 84 26.51 -1.95 -10.60
N TRP A 85 25.24 -1.94 -10.20
CA TRP A 85 24.20 -2.79 -10.79
C TRP A 85 22.85 -2.09 -11.00
N LEU A 86 22.55 -1.05 -10.24
CA LEU A 86 21.34 -0.24 -10.36
C LEU A 86 21.68 0.98 -11.22
N ASN A 87 21.02 1.12 -12.37
CA ASN A 87 21.23 2.29 -13.22
C ASN A 87 20.70 3.55 -12.50
N LEU A 88 21.41 4.68 -12.66
CA LEU A 88 21.09 5.95 -12.01
C LEU A 88 19.65 6.42 -12.27
N ARG A 89 19.11 6.15 -13.46
CA ARG A 89 17.74 6.53 -13.82
C ARG A 89 16.70 5.51 -13.38
N GLU A 90 17.08 4.33 -12.90
CA GLU A 90 16.08 3.36 -12.48
C GLU A 90 15.31 3.84 -11.23
N PRO A 91 13.99 3.60 -11.18
CA PRO A 91 13.15 4.09 -10.10
C PRO A 91 13.31 3.25 -8.83
N VAL A 92 13.33 3.94 -7.69
CA VAL A 92 13.35 3.39 -6.34
C VAL A 92 12.22 4.01 -5.52
N ILE A 93 11.61 3.23 -4.65
CA ILE A 93 10.79 3.77 -3.55
C ILE A 93 11.77 4.26 -2.49
N VAL A 94 11.64 5.51 -2.06
CA VAL A 94 12.43 6.09 -0.99
C VAL A 94 11.57 6.21 0.26
N LEU A 95 12.10 5.71 1.37
CA LEU A 95 11.54 5.87 2.70
C LEU A 95 12.61 6.49 3.59
N ASP A 96 12.28 7.60 4.24
CA ASP A 96 13.09 8.23 5.28
C ASP A 96 12.29 8.28 6.57
N ILE A 97 12.85 7.75 7.65
CA ILE A 97 12.28 7.82 8.99
C ILE A 97 13.33 8.44 9.93
N LEU A 98 13.12 9.71 10.24
CA LEU A 98 13.97 10.53 11.14
C LEU A 98 15.45 10.53 10.71
N GLY A 99 15.72 10.63 9.42
CA GLY A 99 17.06 10.75 8.84
C GLY A 99 17.73 9.41 8.50
N GLU A 100 17.09 8.28 8.79
CA GLU A 100 17.52 6.97 8.29
C GLU A 100 16.76 6.67 6.99
N ALA A 101 17.47 6.73 5.86
CA ALA A 101 16.87 6.60 4.54
C ALA A 101 17.24 5.27 3.85
N LYS A 102 16.21 4.61 3.31
CA LYS A 102 16.33 3.39 2.52
C LYS A 102 15.67 3.54 1.15
N ALA A 103 16.31 2.98 0.13
CA ALA A 103 15.78 2.85 -1.22
C ALA A 103 15.44 1.39 -1.54
N TYR A 104 14.27 1.20 -2.13
CA TYR A 104 13.74 -0.11 -2.56
C TYR A 104 13.54 -0.08 -4.07
N PRO A 105 14.49 -0.64 -4.87
CA PRO A 105 14.42 -0.57 -6.32
C PRO A 105 13.20 -1.27 -6.90
N LEU A 106 12.48 -0.60 -7.79
CA LEU A 106 11.30 -1.20 -8.44
C LEU A 106 11.69 -2.41 -9.31
N GLN A 107 12.94 -2.47 -9.78
CA GLN A 107 13.46 -3.64 -10.47
C GLN A 107 13.46 -4.93 -9.61
N ILE A 108 13.38 -4.79 -8.28
CA ILE A 108 13.19 -5.89 -7.32
C ILE A 108 11.70 -5.99 -6.96
N LEU A 109 11.08 -4.88 -6.57
CA LEU A 109 9.70 -4.86 -6.07
C LEU A 109 8.68 -5.32 -7.11
N ILE A 110 8.92 -5.17 -8.41
CA ILE A 110 8.05 -5.72 -9.46
C ILE A 110 7.97 -7.26 -9.45
N TRP A 111 8.90 -7.95 -8.77
CA TRP A 111 8.96 -9.41 -8.65
C TRP A 111 8.54 -9.93 -7.26
N HIS A 112 8.37 -9.03 -6.29
CA HIS A 112 8.15 -9.36 -4.88
C HIS A 112 6.93 -8.68 -4.27
N GLU A 113 6.55 -7.53 -4.81
CA GLU A 113 5.43 -6.65 -4.43
C GLU A 113 5.43 -6.15 -2.97
N ILE A 114 6.04 -6.86 -2.03
CA ILE A 114 6.04 -6.57 -0.59
C ILE A 114 7.42 -6.84 -0.01
N VAL A 115 7.94 -5.89 0.77
CA VAL A 115 9.09 -6.06 1.64
C VAL A 115 8.65 -5.76 3.08
N ASN A 116 8.73 -6.75 3.96
CA ASN A 116 8.55 -6.56 5.39
C ASN A 116 9.91 -6.18 5.98
N ASP A 117 10.09 -4.91 6.33
CA ASP A 117 11.34 -4.36 6.84
C ASP A 117 11.17 -3.74 8.25
N MET A 118 12.29 -3.29 8.81
CA MET A 118 12.36 -2.43 9.97
C MET A 118 13.33 -1.28 9.67
N LEU A 119 12.90 -0.05 9.95
CA LEU A 119 13.69 1.16 9.75
C LEU A 119 13.50 2.07 10.96
N ASN A 120 14.59 2.43 11.64
CA ASN A 120 14.55 3.28 12.83
C ASN A 120 13.47 2.89 13.86
N ASP A 121 13.50 1.61 14.28
CA ASP A 121 12.55 0.97 15.21
C ASP A 121 11.07 0.95 14.76
N ARG A 122 10.78 1.33 13.51
CA ARG A 122 9.45 1.20 12.89
C ARG A 122 9.38 -0.07 12.06
N PHE A 123 8.35 -0.87 12.29
CA PHE A 123 8.06 -2.03 11.45
C PHE A 123 7.29 -1.55 10.23
N VAL A 124 7.85 -1.75 9.04
CA VAL A 124 7.26 -1.23 7.81
C VAL A 124 6.98 -2.33 6.81
N ALA A 125 5.89 -2.18 6.06
CA ALA A 125 5.62 -2.97 4.86
C ALA A 125 5.72 -2.04 3.65
N VAL A 126 6.78 -2.19 2.87
CA VAL A 126 6.98 -1.44 1.62
C VAL A 126 6.36 -2.21 0.49
N THR A 127 5.35 -1.63 -0.16
CA THR A 127 4.52 -2.35 -1.13
C THR A 127 4.52 -1.65 -2.49
N PHE A 128 4.49 -2.44 -3.56
CA PHE A 128 4.38 -1.94 -4.93
C PHE A 128 3.42 -2.81 -5.75
N CYS A 129 2.32 -2.22 -6.22
CA CYS A 129 1.45 -2.84 -7.21
C CYS A 129 1.82 -2.34 -8.62
N PRO A 130 2.44 -3.18 -9.49
CA PRO A 130 2.81 -2.77 -10.83
C PRO A 130 1.59 -2.47 -11.71
N LEU A 131 0.46 -3.15 -11.49
CA LEU A 131 -0.76 -2.93 -12.26
C LEU A 131 -1.41 -1.56 -12.01
N CYS A 132 -1.15 -0.97 -10.84
CA CYS A 132 -1.69 0.32 -10.42
C CYS A 132 -0.62 1.43 -10.41
N ASN A 133 0.64 1.10 -10.71
CA ASN A 133 1.81 1.96 -10.48
C ASN A 133 1.80 2.55 -9.06
N ALA A 134 1.37 1.77 -8.07
CA ALA A 134 1.12 2.27 -6.72
C ALA A 134 2.22 1.80 -5.76
N SER A 135 2.94 2.74 -5.15
CA SER A 135 3.82 2.48 -4.01
C SER A 135 3.15 3.00 -2.74
N ILE A 136 2.91 2.11 -1.78
CA ILE A 136 2.40 2.50 -0.46
C ILE A 136 3.28 1.84 0.61
N VAL A 137 3.65 2.59 1.63
CA VAL A 137 4.37 2.08 2.79
C VAL A 137 3.43 2.13 3.98
N PHE A 138 3.35 1.04 4.72
CA PHE A 138 2.52 0.93 5.92
C PHE A 138 3.36 0.75 7.16
N ASP A 139 2.93 1.35 8.28
CA ASP A 139 3.33 0.85 9.61
C ASP A 139 2.59 -0.48 9.83
N ARG A 140 3.35 -1.57 9.97
CA ARG A 140 2.78 -2.91 10.16
C ARG A 140 2.67 -3.31 11.62
N ASN A 141 2.90 -2.39 12.55
CA ASN A 141 2.61 -2.56 13.96
C ASN A 141 1.21 -2.04 14.28
N LEU A 142 0.26 -2.96 14.35
CA LEU A 142 -1.14 -2.67 14.64
C LEU A 142 -1.41 -2.91 16.13
N ASP A 143 -1.53 -1.84 16.92
CA ASP A 143 -1.80 -1.89 18.36
C ASP A 143 -0.86 -2.81 19.18
N GLY A 144 0.41 -2.91 18.76
CA GLY A 144 1.43 -3.74 19.41
C GLY A 144 1.59 -5.13 18.78
N GLU A 145 0.75 -5.49 17.80
CA GLU A 145 0.90 -6.70 17.00
C GLU A 145 1.61 -6.39 15.68
N ILE A 146 2.77 -7.01 15.48
CA ILE A 146 3.55 -6.85 14.27
C ILE A 146 3.03 -7.84 13.23
N LEU A 147 2.44 -7.31 12.17
CA LEU A 147 1.91 -8.09 11.05
C LEU A 147 3.00 -8.35 10.02
N ASP A 148 3.02 -9.56 9.46
CA ASP A 148 3.88 -9.93 8.34
C ASP A 148 3.02 -10.15 7.11
N PHE A 149 3.22 -9.29 6.10
CA PHE A 149 2.37 -9.30 4.91
C PHE A 149 2.92 -10.23 3.82
N GLY A 150 2.02 -10.96 3.17
CA GLY A 150 2.27 -11.73 1.96
C GLY A 150 1.29 -11.37 0.85
N THR A 151 1.47 -11.98 -0.31
CA THR A 151 0.59 -11.74 -1.47
C THR A 151 -0.49 -12.82 -1.54
N THR A 152 -1.74 -12.41 -1.79
CA THR A 152 -2.82 -13.39 -1.99
C THR A 152 -2.80 -14.01 -3.39
N GLY A 153 -2.20 -13.31 -4.36
CA GLY A 153 -2.36 -13.59 -5.79
C GLY A 153 -3.72 -13.14 -6.35
N ASN A 154 -4.56 -12.52 -5.53
CA ASN A 154 -5.84 -11.94 -5.92
C ASN A 154 -5.75 -10.42 -6.04
N LEU A 155 -6.70 -9.87 -6.79
CA LEU A 155 -6.84 -8.46 -7.11
C LEU A 155 -8.26 -7.99 -6.82
N ARG A 156 -8.41 -6.71 -6.49
CA ARG A 156 -9.70 -5.99 -6.48
C ARG A 156 -9.51 -4.66 -7.18
N LYS A 157 -10.32 -4.39 -8.22
CA LYS A 157 -10.18 -3.19 -9.08
C LYS A 157 -8.75 -3.08 -9.67
N SER A 158 -8.18 -4.23 -10.03
CA SER A 158 -6.78 -4.44 -10.46
C SER A 158 -5.70 -4.21 -9.40
N ASP A 159 -6.07 -3.70 -8.22
CA ASP A 159 -5.14 -3.46 -7.13
C ASP A 159 -4.83 -4.74 -6.35
N LEU A 160 -3.60 -4.85 -5.88
CA LEU A 160 -3.10 -5.99 -5.12
C LEU A 160 -3.92 -6.19 -3.83
N VAL A 161 -4.34 -7.43 -3.58
CA VAL A 161 -4.85 -7.84 -2.27
C VAL A 161 -3.73 -8.55 -1.52
N MET A 162 -3.31 -7.96 -0.41
CA MET A 162 -2.33 -8.52 0.51
C MET A 162 -3.03 -9.38 1.56
N TYR A 163 -2.28 -10.14 2.33
CA TYR A 163 -2.79 -10.78 3.55
C TYR A 163 -1.76 -10.70 4.67
N ASP A 164 -2.20 -10.68 5.92
CA ASP A 164 -1.32 -10.88 7.08
C ASP A 164 -1.25 -12.35 7.47
N ARG A 165 -0.07 -12.83 7.86
CA ARG A 165 0.15 -14.24 8.23
C ARG A 165 -0.40 -14.61 9.60
N GLN A 166 -0.64 -13.62 10.45
CA GLN A 166 -1.08 -13.80 11.84
C GLN A 166 -2.53 -14.28 11.91
N THR A 167 -3.38 -13.72 11.05
CA THR A 167 -4.84 -13.94 11.09
C THR A 167 -5.44 -14.36 9.75
N GLU A 168 -4.64 -14.37 8.68
CA GLU A 168 -5.11 -14.50 7.30
C GLU A 168 -6.19 -13.47 6.92
N SER A 169 -6.17 -12.27 7.51
CA SER A 169 -7.02 -11.18 7.03
C SER A 169 -6.49 -10.67 5.70
N TRP A 170 -7.39 -10.22 4.83
CA TRP A 170 -7.03 -9.65 3.54
C TRP A 170 -7.08 -8.14 3.59
N TRP A 171 -6.13 -7.51 2.92
CA TRP A 171 -5.90 -6.06 2.97
C TRP A 171 -5.78 -5.49 1.57
N GLN A 172 -6.43 -4.36 1.32
CA GLN A 172 -6.36 -3.66 0.05
C GLN A 172 -5.09 -2.80 0.00
N GLN A 173 -4.16 -3.09 -0.91
CA GLN A 173 -2.85 -2.43 -0.96
C GLN A 173 -2.93 -0.92 -1.22
N LEU A 174 -3.84 -0.44 -2.06
CA LEU A 174 -3.91 1.00 -2.34
C LEU A 174 -4.35 1.82 -1.11
N THR A 175 -5.24 1.27 -0.30
CA THR A 175 -5.92 2.00 0.79
C THR A 175 -5.39 1.67 2.18
N GLY A 176 -4.77 0.49 2.37
CA GLY A 176 -4.37 -0.01 3.69
C GLY A 176 -5.50 -0.62 4.52
N SER A 177 -6.73 -0.68 4.00
CA SER A 177 -7.89 -1.22 4.72
C SER A 177 -7.93 -2.75 4.71
N GLY A 178 -8.20 -3.35 5.87
CA GLY A 178 -8.60 -4.74 5.99
C GLY A 178 -9.99 -4.93 5.40
N ILE A 179 -10.10 -5.81 4.40
CA ILE A 179 -11.32 -5.99 3.61
C ILE A 179 -12.07 -7.30 3.93
N VAL A 180 -11.36 -8.32 4.44
CA VAL A 180 -11.91 -9.64 4.79
C VAL A 180 -11.14 -10.20 5.99
N GLY A 181 -11.81 -10.96 6.87
CA GLY A 181 -11.18 -11.68 7.97
C GLY A 181 -11.16 -10.90 9.29
N HIS A 182 -10.24 -11.23 10.18
CA HIS A 182 -10.18 -10.69 11.54
C HIS A 182 -10.13 -9.15 11.58
N TYR A 183 -9.34 -8.54 10.70
CA TYR A 183 -9.15 -7.09 10.64
C TYR A 183 -10.05 -6.37 9.64
N ALA A 184 -11.17 -6.97 9.21
CA ALA A 184 -12.10 -6.30 8.30
C ALA A 184 -12.61 -4.96 8.90
N GLY A 185 -12.42 -3.86 8.16
CA GLY A 185 -12.77 -2.50 8.57
C GLY A 185 -11.69 -1.76 9.38
N VAL A 186 -10.52 -2.35 9.59
CA VAL A 186 -9.36 -1.70 10.22
C VAL A 186 -8.46 -1.11 9.13
N ASP A 187 -7.87 0.06 9.39
CA ASP A 187 -6.93 0.72 8.47
C ASP A 187 -5.51 0.68 9.03
N LEU A 188 -4.53 0.41 8.17
CA LEU A 188 -3.11 0.59 8.48
C LEU A 188 -2.72 2.07 8.41
N ASP A 189 -1.74 2.48 9.22
CA ASP A 189 -1.14 3.80 9.11
C ASP A 189 -0.22 3.86 7.89
N LEU A 190 -0.46 4.82 7.00
CA LEU A 190 0.40 5.07 5.83
C LEU A 190 1.60 5.94 6.22
N LEU A 191 2.78 5.52 5.78
CA LEU A 191 4.03 6.27 5.94
C LEU A 191 4.37 6.99 4.63
N PRO A 192 4.79 8.28 4.68
CA PRO A 192 5.25 9.00 3.51
C PRO A 192 6.38 8.25 2.80
N SER A 193 6.23 8.10 1.50
CA SER A 193 7.23 7.52 0.62
C SER A 193 7.04 8.10 -0.77
N GLN A 194 8.08 8.04 -1.59
CA GLN A 194 8.05 8.56 -2.95
C GLN A 194 8.79 7.64 -3.91
N ILE A 195 8.34 7.62 -5.16
CA ILE A 195 9.10 6.99 -6.25
C ILE A 195 9.93 8.09 -6.91
N THR A 196 11.23 7.87 -7.04
CA THR A 196 12.18 8.74 -7.74
C THR A 196 13.34 7.92 -8.28
N SER A 197 14.22 8.53 -9.05
CA SER A 197 15.41 7.84 -9.56
C SER A 197 16.41 7.51 -8.45
N PHE A 198 17.17 6.44 -8.66
CA PHE A 198 18.29 6.10 -7.79
C PHE A 198 19.32 7.23 -7.69
N GLU A 199 19.50 8.03 -8.75
CA GLU A 199 20.35 9.22 -8.74
C GLU A 199 19.92 10.24 -7.68
N GLN A 200 18.62 10.58 -7.64
CA GLN A 200 18.12 11.54 -6.65
C GLN A 200 18.30 11.00 -5.23
N PHE A 201 18.00 9.72 -5.01
CA PHE A 201 18.25 9.08 -3.71
C PHE A 201 19.73 9.15 -3.31
N ALA A 202 20.65 8.78 -4.21
CA ALA A 202 22.08 8.78 -3.95
C ALA A 202 22.64 10.18 -3.65
N LEU A 203 22.09 11.22 -4.29
CA LEU A 203 22.48 12.61 -4.05
C LEU A 203 21.97 13.14 -2.70
N ALA A 204 20.73 12.83 -2.34
CA ALA A 204 20.12 13.30 -1.09
C ALA A 204 20.59 12.49 0.13
N TYR A 205 20.82 11.19 -0.03
CA TYR A 205 21.15 10.25 1.04
C TYR A 205 22.42 9.44 0.69
N PRO A 206 23.60 10.07 0.69
CA PRO A 206 24.86 9.37 0.34
C PRO A 206 25.20 8.20 1.28
N GLU A 207 24.78 8.29 2.55
CA GLU A 207 24.90 7.23 3.55
C GLU A 207 23.66 6.31 3.61
N GLY A 208 22.68 6.55 2.73
CA GLY A 208 21.47 5.75 2.64
C GLY A 208 21.76 4.31 2.21
N GLN A 209 20.81 3.43 2.50
CA GLN A 209 20.93 2.02 2.17
C GLN A 209 20.00 1.62 1.02
N VAL A 210 20.40 0.66 0.20
CA VAL A 210 19.63 0.18 -0.96
C VAL A 210 19.36 -1.30 -0.81
N LEU A 211 18.11 -1.72 -1.01
CA LEU A 211 17.73 -3.13 -0.98
C LEU A 211 18.60 -3.94 -1.96
N SER A 212 19.23 -4.99 -1.44
CA SER A 212 20.12 -5.88 -2.18
C SER A 212 19.35 -6.77 -3.15
N ARG A 213 20.01 -7.20 -4.22
CA ARG A 213 19.54 -8.30 -5.08
C ARG A 213 19.66 -9.67 -4.42
N ASP A 214 20.34 -9.78 -3.27
CA ASP A 214 20.39 -11.02 -2.48
C ASP A 214 19.11 -11.19 -1.64
N THR A 215 18.03 -11.54 -2.32
CA THR A 215 16.70 -11.68 -1.73
C THR A 215 16.40 -13.11 -1.29
N GLY A 216 17.32 -14.05 -1.54
CA GLY A 216 17.06 -15.49 -1.46
C GLY A 216 16.34 -16.08 -2.69
N PHE A 217 15.97 -15.28 -3.70
CA PHE A 217 15.27 -15.73 -4.90
C PHE A 217 16.08 -15.52 -6.18
N ARG A 218 15.86 -16.37 -7.18
CA ARG A 218 16.44 -16.21 -8.53
C ARG A 218 15.41 -15.58 -9.45
N ARG A 219 15.54 -14.27 -9.67
CA ARG A 219 14.71 -13.48 -10.58
C ARG A 219 15.59 -12.67 -11.53
N ASN A 220 15.01 -12.23 -12.64
CA ASN A 220 15.68 -11.33 -13.59
C ASN A 220 15.45 -9.89 -13.15
N TYR A 221 16.05 -9.46 -12.05
CA TYR A 221 15.95 -8.07 -11.62
C TYR A 221 16.52 -7.14 -12.70
N GLY A 222 15.75 -6.11 -13.03
CA GLY A 222 15.98 -5.19 -14.16
C GLY A 222 15.08 -5.48 -15.36
N ASP A 223 14.62 -6.74 -15.51
CA ASP A 223 13.61 -7.08 -16.51
C ASP A 223 12.21 -6.77 -15.97
N ASN A 224 11.42 -6.04 -16.76
CA ASN A 224 10.01 -5.73 -16.56
C ASN A 224 9.12 -6.79 -17.25
N PRO A 225 8.28 -7.53 -16.52
CA PRO A 225 7.34 -8.49 -17.10
C PRO A 225 6.08 -7.85 -17.71
N TYR A 226 5.84 -6.56 -17.49
CA TYR A 226 4.68 -5.77 -17.95
C TYR A 226 5.05 -4.78 -19.05
N ARG A 227 5.84 -5.21 -20.04
CA ARG A 227 6.34 -4.34 -21.12
C ARG A 227 5.21 -3.56 -21.80
N GLY A 228 5.37 -2.24 -21.84
CA GLY A 228 4.50 -1.27 -22.49
C GLY A 228 3.18 -1.08 -21.80
N TYR A 229 3.00 -1.62 -20.58
CA TYR A 229 1.71 -1.60 -19.88
C TYR A 229 1.26 -0.16 -19.59
N ASP A 230 2.20 0.72 -19.28
CA ASP A 230 1.94 2.11 -18.92
C ASP A 230 1.78 3.08 -20.10
N ASP A 231 1.54 2.58 -21.32
CA ASP A 231 1.08 3.43 -22.43
C ASP A 231 -0.27 4.05 -22.06
N ILE A 232 -0.39 5.37 -22.21
CA ILE A 232 -1.60 6.12 -21.87
C ILE A 232 -2.85 5.63 -22.62
N ASN A 233 -2.66 5.01 -23.79
CA ASN A 233 -3.73 4.48 -24.63
C ASN A 233 -4.10 3.02 -24.31
N ASN A 234 -3.39 2.37 -23.40
CA ASN A 234 -3.72 1.03 -22.97
C ASN A 234 -5.00 1.00 -22.13
N VAL A 235 -5.52 -0.22 -21.99
CA VAL A 235 -6.60 -0.52 -21.06
C VAL A 235 -6.04 -1.19 -19.81
N PRO A 236 -6.53 -0.83 -18.61
CA PRO A 236 -6.11 -1.48 -17.37
C PRO A 236 -6.33 -2.99 -17.41
N PHE A 237 -5.35 -3.74 -16.93
CA PHE A 237 -5.46 -5.19 -16.84
C PHE A 237 -6.40 -5.59 -15.68
N LEU A 238 -7.31 -6.54 -15.91
CA LEU A 238 -8.24 -7.08 -14.91
C LEU A 238 -9.13 -6.07 -14.17
N LEU A 239 -9.41 -4.92 -14.79
CA LEU A 239 -10.43 -3.97 -14.31
C LEU A 239 -11.81 -4.39 -14.84
N SER A 240 -12.75 -4.67 -13.93
CA SER A 240 -14.13 -5.06 -14.30
C SER A 240 -15.04 -3.86 -14.51
N ASP A 241 -14.83 -2.81 -13.71
CA ASP A 241 -15.63 -1.59 -13.75
C ASP A 241 -15.15 -0.68 -14.89
N PRO A 242 -16.02 0.14 -15.48
CA PRO A 242 -15.55 1.19 -16.39
C PRO A 242 -14.62 2.14 -15.62
N ALA A 243 -13.47 2.44 -16.22
CA ALA A 243 -12.59 3.49 -15.70
C ALA A 243 -13.31 4.85 -15.69
N ASP A 244 -12.96 5.70 -14.74
CA ASP A 244 -13.52 7.04 -14.64
C ASP A 244 -13.22 7.84 -15.92
N PRO A 245 -14.25 8.36 -16.62
CA PRO A 245 -14.05 8.97 -17.94
C PRO A 245 -13.43 10.37 -17.88
N ARG A 246 -13.21 10.95 -16.69
CA ARG A 246 -12.65 12.29 -16.54
C ARG A 246 -11.15 12.36 -16.85
N LEU A 247 -10.45 11.23 -16.83
CA LEU A 247 -9.03 11.11 -17.20
C LEU A 247 -8.79 9.85 -18.04
N PRO A 248 -7.74 9.82 -18.88
CA PRO A 248 -7.25 8.57 -19.46
C PRO A 248 -6.93 7.57 -18.34
N ALA A 249 -7.36 6.32 -18.49
CA ALA A 249 -7.24 5.32 -17.42
C ALA A 249 -5.78 5.13 -16.96
N MET A 250 -4.85 5.10 -17.91
CA MET A 250 -3.43 4.88 -17.68
C MET A 250 -2.64 6.19 -17.44
N GLU A 251 -3.31 7.33 -17.33
CA GLU A 251 -2.67 8.59 -16.90
C GLU A 251 -2.08 8.40 -15.50
N ARG A 252 -0.83 8.83 -15.30
CA ARG A 252 -0.27 8.88 -13.95
C ARG A 252 -0.80 10.11 -13.23
N VAL A 253 -1.12 9.95 -11.96
CA VAL A 253 -1.56 11.03 -11.09
C VAL A 253 -0.76 11.00 -9.81
N VAL A 254 -0.48 12.18 -9.26
CA VAL A 254 -0.17 12.30 -7.84
C VAL A 254 -1.44 12.70 -7.10
N ASN A 255 -1.81 11.96 -6.06
CA ASN A 255 -2.95 12.31 -5.22
C ASN A 255 -2.51 13.12 -3.99
N ILE A 256 -3.44 13.87 -3.42
CA ILE A 256 -3.32 14.45 -2.09
C ILE A 256 -4.55 14.09 -1.26
N SER A 257 -4.33 13.82 0.02
CA SER A 257 -5.41 13.50 0.97
C SER A 257 -5.34 14.44 2.17
N VAL A 258 -6.35 15.31 2.33
CA VAL A 258 -6.41 16.32 3.40
C VAL A 258 -7.81 16.35 4.02
N ASN A 259 -7.90 16.06 5.32
CA ASN A 259 -9.15 16.01 6.09
C ASN A 259 -10.27 15.19 5.40
N GLY A 260 -9.94 13.99 4.90
CA GLY A 260 -10.88 13.09 4.23
C GLY A 260 -11.38 13.57 2.87
N LYS A 261 -10.70 14.55 2.26
CA LYS A 261 -10.93 15.00 0.89
C LYS A 261 -9.72 14.67 0.04
N HIS A 262 -9.97 14.37 -1.22
CA HIS A 262 -8.95 13.94 -2.17
C HIS A 262 -8.94 14.84 -3.41
N ARG A 263 -7.74 15.11 -3.92
CA ARG A 263 -7.53 15.73 -5.22
C ARG A 263 -6.39 15.01 -5.93
N VAL A 264 -6.50 14.85 -7.25
CA VAL A 264 -5.45 14.29 -8.09
C VAL A 264 -4.93 15.33 -9.07
N TYR A 265 -3.62 15.26 -9.34
CA TYR A 265 -2.92 16.09 -10.32
C TYR A 265 -2.40 15.15 -11.41
N PRO A 266 -2.96 15.21 -12.63
CA PRO A 266 -2.47 14.43 -13.77
C PRO A 266 -1.02 14.81 -14.10
N PHE A 267 -0.19 13.83 -14.44
CA PHE A 267 1.21 14.08 -14.77
C PHE A 267 1.35 14.96 -16.02
N SER A 268 0.39 14.92 -16.94
CA SER A 268 0.34 15.80 -18.10
C SER A 268 0.37 17.30 -17.77
N VAL A 269 0.01 17.71 -16.55
CA VAL A 269 0.07 19.13 -16.16
C VAL A 269 1.52 19.58 -15.89
N PHE A 270 2.41 18.66 -15.55
CA PHE A 270 3.80 18.97 -15.18
C PHE A 270 4.68 19.35 -16.38
N ASP A 271 4.23 19.05 -17.59
CA ASP A 271 4.87 19.50 -18.84
C ASP A 271 4.92 21.03 -18.92
N GLU A 272 3.91 21.71 -18.35
CA GLU A 272 3.80 23.18 -18.34
C GLU A 272 4.04 23.77 -16.94
N GLU A 273 3.65 23.04 -15.88
CA GLU A 273 3.74 23.49 -14.48
C GLU A 273 4.57 22.52 -13.63
N PRO A 274 5.92 22.48 -13.74
CA PRO A 274 6.75 21.55 -12.98
C PRO A 274 6.80 21.85 -11.47
N VAL A 275 6.27 23.01 -11.04
CA VAL A 275 6.04 23.37 -9.65
C VAL A 275 4.64 23.96 -9.52
N ILE A 276 3.81 23.35 -8.67
CA ILE A 276 2.43 23.82 -8.43
C ILE A 276 2.32 24.29 -6.99
N ASN A 277 2.13 25.59 -6.78
CA ASN A 277 1.77 26.14 -5.48
C ASN A 277 0.26 26.23 -5.37
N ASP A 278 -0.36 25.43 -4.50
CA ASP A 278 -1.81 25.31 -4.39
C ASP A 278 -2.30 25.44 -2.93
N LYS A 279 -3.62 25.51 -2.77
CA LYS A 279 -4.31 25.41 -1.50
C LYS A 279 -5.48 24.44 -1.63
N PHE A 280 -5.39 23.32 -0.92
CA PHE A 280 -6.44 22.32 -0.89
C PHE A 280 -6.98 22.11 0.52
N ASN A 281 -8.31 22.22 0.66
CA ASN A 281 -9.02 22.01 1.92
C ASN A 281 -8.41 22.73 3.13
N GLY A 282 -7.96 23.98 2.92
CA GLY A 282 -7.35 24.83 3.94
C GLY A 282 -5.83 24.68 4.11
N VAL A 283 -5.21 23.65 3.54
CA VAL A 283 -3.77 23.41 3.60
C VAL A 283 -3.08 23.99 2.37
N SER A 284 -2.08 24.84 2.60
CA SER A 284 -1.21 25.37 1.56
C SER A 284 -0.15 24.32 1.21
N ILE A 285 -0.11 23.89 -0.05
CA ILE A 285 0.76 22.81 -0.52
C ILE A 285 1.61 23.24 -1.72
N VAL A 286 2.71 22.53 -1.92
CA VAL A 286 3.51 22.61 -3.13
C VAL A 286 3.74 21.21 -3.69
N ILE A 287 3.69 21.08 -5.01
CA ILE A 287 4.08 19.88 -5.74
C ILE A 287 5.37 20.17 -6.51
N PHE A 288 6.38 19.33 -6.34
CA PHE A 288 7.59 19.35 -7.15
C PHE A 288 7.55 18.23 -8.15
N SER A 289 7.82 18.54 -9.42
CA SER A 289 7.95 17.56 -10.49
C SER A 289 9.31 17.63 -11.18
N MET A 290 9.87 16.45 -11.45
CA MET A 290 11.15 16.30 -12.12
C MET A 290 11.15 15.05 -13.01
N ASP A 291 11.51 15.21 -14.28
CA ASP A 291 11.79 14.10 -15.19
C ASP A 291 13.14 13.47 -14.83
N ASP A 292 13.13 12.51 -13.91
CA ASP A 292 14.36 11.92 -13.38
C ASP A 292 14.40 10.40 -13.45
N ALA A 293 13.26 9.72 -13.46
CA ALA A 293 13.15 8.27 -13.31
C ALA A 293 12.68 7.58 -14.60
N ALA A 294 13.32 6.47 -14.95
CA ALA A 294 12.86 5.58 -16.00
C ALA A 294 11.56 4.89 -15.56
N SER A 295 10.61 4.70 -16.48
CA SER A 295 9.41 3.95 -16.17
C SER A 295 9.73 2.47 -15.89
N ALA A 296 9.24 1.93 -14.78
CA ALA A 296 9.34 0.50 -14.46
C ALA A 296 8.47 -0.39 -15.36
N LEU A 297 7.59 0.20 -16.18
CA LEU A 297 6.51 -0.50 -16.87
C LEU A 297 6.52 -0.29 -18.41
N ASP A 298 7.56 0.35 -18.93
CA ASP A 298 7.70 0.71 -20.35
C ASP A 298 8.47 -0.35 -21.15
N GLU A 299 9.79 -0.30 -21.19
CA GLU A 299 10.58 -1.28 -21.95
C GLU A 299 10.81 -2.57 -21.15
N ARG A 300 11.30 -3.61 -21.83
CA ARG A 300 11.65 -4.87 -21.16
C ARG A 300 12.77 -4.67 -20.14
N SER A 301 13.78 -3.87 -20.48
CA SER A 301 14.84 -3.47 -19.56
C SER A 301 14.43 -2.13 -18.97
N ILE A 302 14.27 -2.05 -17.65
CA ILE A 302 13.84 -0.80 -16.99
C ILE A 302 14.86 0.32 -17.27
N ALA A 303 16.14 -0.01 -17.34
CA ALA A 303 17.21 0.94 -17.64
C ALA A 303 17.11 1.59 -19.04
N ASP A 304 16.41 0.95 -19.98
CA ASP A 304 16.22 1.45 -21.36
C ASP A 304 14.87 2.15 -21.55
N SER A 305 14.06 2.24 -20.49
CA SER A 305 12.72 2.83 -20.55
C SER A 305 12.74 4.34 -20.66
N ARG A 306 11.65 4.91 -21.19
CA ARG A 306 11.45 6.36 -21.22
C ARG A 306 11.49 6.95 -19.82
N ILE A 307 12.01 8.17 -19.72
CA ILE A 307 11.97 8.95 -18.48
C ILE A 307 10.55 9.49 -18.28
N ILE A 308 10.07 9.38 -17.05
CA ILE A 308 8.79 9.91 -16.60
C ILE A 308 9.02 10.85 -15.40
N PRO A 309 8.08 11.77 -15.14
CA PRO A 309 8.16 12.60 -13.96
C PRO A 309 8.13 11.77 -12.68
N SER A 310 8.89 12.20 -11.68
CA SER A 310 8.60 11.94 -10.27
C SER A 310 7.89 13.16 -9.69
N ALA A 311 6.94 12.95 -8.79
CA ALA A 311 6.18 14.01 -8.16
C ALA A 311 6.16 13.84 -6.64
N THR A 312 6.43 14.92 -5.91
CA THR A 312 6.41 14.96 -4.44
C THR A 312 5.54 16.11 -3.94
N VAL A 313 4.92 15.93 -2.78
CA VAL A 313 3.93 16.88 -2.24
C VAL A 313 4.25 17.26 -0.81
N PHE A 314 4.41 18.57 -0.58
CA PHE A 314 4.72 19.11 0.73
C PHE A 314 3.75 20.20 1.16
N ARG A 315 3.66 20.43 2.46
CA ARG A 315 3.15 21.69 3.00
C ARG A 315 4.16 22.78 2.72
N ARG A 316 3.70 23.88 2.14
CA ARG A 316 4.56 25.05 1.88
C ARG A 316 4.63 26.05 3.05
N GLN A 317 4.02 25.69 4.18
CA GLN A 317 4.18 26.43 5.44
C GLN A 317 5.38 25.84 6.19
N LEU A 318 6.40 26.67 6.42
CA LEU A 318 7.59 26.34 7.19
C LEU A 318 7.74 27.34 8.33
N ASP A 319 7.59 26.86 9.57
CA ASP A 319 7.51 27.73 10.75
C ASP A 319 6.42 28.82 10.53
N ASP A 320 6.79 30.10 10.63
CA ASP A 320 5.88 31.23 10.37
C ASP A 320 5.87 31.71 8.91
N LEU A 321 6.67 31.08 8.03
CA LEU A 321 6.80 31.47 6.63
C LEU A 321 5.91 30.63 5.73
N LEU A 322 5.07 31.32 4.95
CA LEU A 322 4.38 30.72 3.83
C LEU A 322 5.26 30.89 2.59
N LEU A 323 5.81 29.78 2.09
CA LEU A 323 6.72 29.75 0.95
C LEU A 323 5.94 29.55 -0.35
N ASP A 324 6.40 30.18 -1.41
CA ASP A 324 6.03 29.87 -2.80
C ASP A 324 7.30 29.41 -3.50
N PHE A 325 7.17 28.44 -4.39
CA PHE A 325 8.30 27.82 -5.05
C PHE A 325 8.27 28.01 -6.56
N GLU A 326 9.44 28.02 -7.15
CA GLU A 326 9.64 28.05 -8.60
C GLU A 326 10.75 27.07 -8.98
N LYS A 327 10.66 26.52 -10.19
CA LYS A 327 11.79 25.83 -10.83
C LYS A 327 12.50 26.82 -11.74
N ARG A 328 13.82 26.96 -11.58
CA ARG A 328 14.63 27.88 -12.39
C ARG A 328 15.30 27.16 -13.56
N ASP A 329 15.93 27.92 -14.45
CA ASP A 329 16.60 27.43 -15.67
C ASP A 329 17.73 26.42 -15.40
N ASP A 330 18.26 26.39 -14.18
CA ASP A 330 19.25 25.40 -13.75
C ASP A 330 18.64 24.03 -13.38
N GLY A 331 17.31 23.92 -13.46
CA GLY A 331 16.55 22.71 -13.16
C GLY A 331 16.23 22.51 -11.68
N ASN A 332 16.67 23.41 -10.79
CA ASN A 332 16.51 23.28 -9.35
C ASN A 332 15.27 24.04 -8.83
N PHE A 333 14.76 23.61 -7.68
CA PHE A 333 13.67 24.28 -6.98
C PHE A 333 14.19 25.36 -6.06
N TYR A 334 13.50 26.50 -6.02
CA TYR A 334 13.83 27.60 -5.14
C TYR A 334 12.57 28.16 -4.47
N ASP A 335 12.66 28.54 -3.21
CA ASP A 335 11.62 29.38 -2.60
C ASP A 335 11.82 30.84 -3.01
N VAL A 336 10.72 31.54 -3.30
CA VAL A 336 10.71 32.93 -3.76
C VAL A 336 11.09 33.89 -2.63
N GLN A 337 10.76 33.55 -1.38
CA GLN A 337 10.87 34.44 -0.23
C GLN A 337 12.32 34.67 0.21
N THR A 338 13.14 33.63 0.16
CA THR A 338 14.54 33.65 0.63
C THR A 338 15.55 33.31 -0.47
N GLY A 339 15.09 32.68 -1.55
CA GLY A 339 15.95 32.20 -2.62
C GLY A 339 16.77 30.97 -2.23
N SER A 340 16.36 30.21 -1.20
CA SER A 340 17.02 28.96 -0.84
C SER A 340 16.72 27.89 -1.90
N GLN A 341 17.70 27.03 -2.16
CA GLN A 341 17.57 25.93 -3.12
C GLN A 341 17.05 24.69 -2.38
N TRP A 342 16.14 23.96 -3.00
CA TRP A 342 15.51 22.76 -2.44
C TRP A 342 15.68 21.56 -3.38
N ASN A 343 15.83 20.37 -2.80
CA ASN A 343 15.82 19.12 -3.56
C ASN A 343 14.39 18.55 -3.69
N LEU A 344 14.25 17.45 -4.45
CA LEU A 344 12.96 16.80 -4.68
C LEU A 344 12.31 16.25 -3.39
N PHE A 345 13.10 16.01 -2.34
CA PHE A 345 12.66 15.54 -1.03
C PHE A 345 12.23 16.67 -0.08
N GLY A 346 12.10 17.91 -0.59
CA GLY A 346 11.69 19.04 0.23
C GLY A 346 12.73 19.47 1.25
N GLN A 347 14.02 19.19 1.01
CA GLN A 347 15.13 19.61 1.87
C GLN A 347 15.84 20.82 1.26
N ALA A 348 16.07 21.86 2.07
CA ALA A 348 16.82 23.04 1.66
C ALA A 348 18.32 22.72 1.61
N VAL A 349 18.87 22.61 0.40
CA VAL A 349 20.26 22.22 0.15
C VAL A 349 21.23 23.41 0.08
N ALA A 350 20.73 24.63 -0.15
CA ALA A 350 21.55 25.85 -0.13
C ALA A 350 20.73 27.10 0.21
N GLY A 351 21.41 28.17 0.59
CA GLY A 351 20.78 29.47 0.89
C GLY A 351 20.35 29.63 2.36
N PRO A 352 19.58 30.68 2.69
CA PRO A 352 19.24 31.04 4.06
C PRO A 352 18.51 29.97 4.88
N LEU A 353 17.74 29.09 4.23
CA LEU A 353 16.98 28.01 4.86
C LEU A 353 17.73 26.67 4.87
N HIS A 354 19.01 26.62 4.50
CA HIS A 354 19.79 25.38 4.42
C HIS A 354 19.62 24.48 5.68
N GLY A 355 19.34 23.20 5.45
CA GLY A 355 19.09 22.20 6.50
C GLY A 355 17.66 22.19 7.06
N LYS A 356 16.76 23.04 6.55
CA LYS A 356 15.33 22.95 6.81
C LYS A 356 14.67 21.95 5.86
N GLU A 357 13.58 21.35 6.32
CA GLU A 357 12.81 20.36 5.59
C GLU A 357 11.33 20.76 5.59
N LEU A 358 10.65 20.53 4.47
CA LEU A 358 9.21 20.67 4.37
C LEU A 358 8.52 19.45 4.98
N VAL A 359 7.29 19.63 5.41
CA VAL A 359 6.48 18.55 5.97
C VAL A 359 5.67 17.90 4.85
N ASP A 360 5.78 16.58 4.72
CA ASP A 360 4.98 15.81 3.77
C ASP A 360 3.47 15.97 3.99
N VAL A 361 2.74 15.85 2.89
CA VAL A 361 1.29 15.60 2.90
C VAL A 361 1.07 14.15 2.49
N THR A 362 0.10 13.45 3.06
CA THR A 362 -0.27 12.11 2.61
C THR A 362 -0.59 12.14 1.11
N ASN A 363 0.24 11.46 0.33
CA ASN A 363 0.24 11.47 -1.12
C ASN A 363 0.76 10.13 -1.65
N GLY A 364 0.61 9.93 -2.96
CA GLY A 364 1.12 8.78 -3.68
C GLY A 364 1.00 9.02 -5.19
N VAL A 365 1.81 8.28 -5.95
CA VAL A 365 1.74 8.26 -7.41
C VAL A 365 1.07 6.97 -7.85
N HIS A 366 0.08 7.06 -8.73
CA HIS A 366 -0.75 5.95 -9.16
C HIS A 366 -1.19 6.13 -10.62
N PHE A 367 -1.70 5.08 -11.26
CA PHE A 367 -2.57 5.27 -12.43
C PHE A 367 -3.93 5.82 -12.00
N ALA A 368 -4.49 6.71 -12.83
CA ALA A 368 -5.76 7.39 -12.57
C ALA A 368 -6.90 6.40 -12.35
N PHE A 369 -6.97 5.34 -13.16
CA PHE A 369 -8.02 4.32 -12.99
C PHE A 369 -7.98 3.68 -11.60
N ALA A 370 -6.78 3.43 -11.06
CA ALA A 370 -6.61 2.73 -9.80
C ALA A 370 -7.09 3.64 -8.66
N TRP A 371 -6.57 4.87 -8.58
CA TRP A 371 -6.97 5.82 -7.54
C TRP A 371 -8.47 6.14 -7.59
N LEU A 372 -9.00 6.47 -8.76
CA LEU A 372 -10.40 6.88 -8.92
C LEU A 372 -11.40 5.72 -8.70
N ALA A 373 -10.96 4.47 -8.81
CA ALA A 373 -11.82 3.34 -8.46
C ALA A 373 -12.10 3.24 -6.95
N PHE A 374 -11.20 3.75 -6.09
CA PHE A 374 -11.38 3.78 -4.63
C PHE A 374 -11.84 5.15 -4.12
N HIS A 375 -11.46 6.23 -4.80
CA HIS A 375 -11.80 7.61 -4.42
C HIS A 375 -12.48 8.37 -5.59
N PRO A 376 -13.67 7.91 -6.06
CA PRO A 376 -14.34 8.48 -7.24
C PRO A 376 -14.75 9.95 -7.05
N GLU A 377 -14.91 10.42 -5.82
CA GLU A 377 -15.22 11.80 -5.50
C GLU A 377 -14.01 12.76 -5.57
N SER A 378 -12.81 12.24 -5.86
CA SER A 378 -11.60 13.06 -5.98
C SER A 378 -11.80 14.23 -6.95
N GLU A 379 -11.38 15.41 -6.52
CA GLU A 379 -11.24 16.56 -7.42
C GLU A 379 -10.10 16.29 -8.40
N ILE A 380 -10.25 16.71 -9.66
CA ILE A 380 -9.18 16.62 -10.65
C ILE A 380 -8.67 18.03 -10.88
N TYR A 381 -7.38 18.23 -10.63
CA TYR A 381 -6.74 19.51 -10.92
C TYR A 381 -6.69 19.75 -12.42
N SER A 382 -6.96 21.00 -12.81
CA SER A 382 -6.75 21.51 -14.16
C SER A 382 -6.09 22.88 -14.03
N SER A 383 -5.08 23.15 -14.85
CA SER A 383 -4.52 24.50 -14.98
C SER A 383 -5.62 25.49 -15.41
N LEU A 384 -5.50 26.73 -14.96
CA LEU A 384 -6.47 27.81 -15.20
C LEU A 384 -6.28 28.49 -16.56
#